data_AF-A0A0E2H3I8-F1
#
_entry.id   AF-A0A0E2H3I8-F1
#
_cell.length_a   1.000
_cell.length_b   1.000
_cell.length_c   1.000
_cell.angle_alpha   90.00
_cell.angle_beta   90.00
_cell.angle_gamma   90.00
#
_symmetry.space_group_name_H-M   'P 1'
#
loop_
_entity.id
_entity.type
_entity.pdbx_description
1 polymer ?
#
loop_
_entity_poly.entity_id
_entity_poly.type
_entity_poly.pdbx_seq_one_letter_code
_entity_poly.pdbx_strand_id
1 'polypeptide(L)' 'MEIWKKVIFVNSIKVRLQNGEGSAEEIINSYAKLTDSEKEILKAEFLK' A
#
# COMPACT_ATOMS: atom_id res chain seq x y z
N MET A 1 -4.71 10.26 -5.42
CA MET A 1 -5.57 9.14 -5.01
C MET A 1 -6.75 9.70 -4.21
N GLU A 2 -7.97 9.21 -4.45
CA GLU A 2 -9.14 9.58 -3.62
C GLU A 2 -8.98 9.04 -2.18
N ILE A 3 -9.51 9.76 -1.19
CA ILE A 3 -9.32 9.45 0.23
C ILE A 3 -9.80 8.05 0.58
N TRP A 4 -10.99 7.67 0.10
CA TRP A 4 -11.59 6.35 0.38
C TRP A 4 -10.73 5.21 -0.19
N LYS A 5 -10.20 5.38 -1.41
CA LYS A 5 -9.35 4.39 -2.08
C LYS A 5 -8.05 4.20 -1.31
N LYS A 6 -7.42 5.29 -0.88
CA LYS A 6 -6.22 5.27 -0.02
C LYS A 6 -6.46 4.47 1.26
N VAL A 7 -7.56 4.74 1.97
CA VAL A 7 -7.89 4.05 3.22
C VAL A 7 -8.00 2.54 3.03
N ILE A 8 -8.65 2.08 1.96
CA ILE A 8 -8.79 0.65 1.65
C ILE A 8 -7.41 0.01 1.42
N PHE A 9 -6.56 0.62 0.60
CA PHE A 9 -5.23 0.07 0.31
C PHE A 9 -4.34 0.09 1.55
N VAL A 10 -4.33 1.18 2.32
CA VAL A 10 -3.55 1.26 3.57
C VAL A 10 -4.01 0.19 4.56
N ASN A 11 -5.32 -0.03 4.75
CA ASN A 11 -5.79 -1.10 5.62
C ASN A 11 -5.39 -2.49 5.09
N SER A 12 -5.54 -2.73 3.78
CA SER A 12 -5.13 -4.00 3.17
C SER A 12 -3.63 -4.27 3.37
N ILE A 13 -2.78 -3.27 3.13
CA ILE A 13 -1.34 -3.37 3.31
C ILE A 13 -1.00 -3.59 4.79
N LYS A 14 -1.66 -2.88 5.73
CA LYS A 14 -1.47 -3.10 7.17
C LYS A 14 -1.78 -4.53 7.60
N VAL A 15 -2.89 -5.10 7.13
CA VAL A 15 -3.28 -6.48 7.45
C VAL A 15 -2.24 -7.47 6.92
N ARG A 16 -1.79 -7.28 5.68
CA ARG A 16 -0.74 -8.10 5.08
C ARG A 16 0.60 -7.99 5.80
N LEU A 17 0.98 -6.77 6.19
CA LEU A 17 2.18 -6.52 6.99
C LEU A 17 2.11 -7.22 8.35
N GLN A 18 0.94 -7.19 9.01
CA GLN A 18 0.70 -7.91 10.26
C GLN A 18 0.73 -9.44 10.09
N ASN A 19 0.30 -9.94 8.93
CA ASN A 19 0.37 -11.36 8.59
C ASN A 19 1.78 -11.82 8.20
N GLY A 20 2.75 -10.90 8.08
CA GLY A 20 4.11 -11.24 7.67
C GLY A 20 4.24 -11.57 6.18
N GLU A 21 3.34 -11.08 5.32
CA GLU A 21 3.44 -11.19 3.84
C GLU A 21 4.57 -10.34 3.24
N GLY A 22 5.62 -10.04 4.02
CA GLY A 22 6.77 -9.23 3.63
C GLY A 22 6.63 -7.75 3.96
N SER A 23 7.41 -6.92 3.26
CA SER A 23 7.48 -5.48 3.49
C SER A 23 6.31 -4.75 2.81
N ALA A 24 5.94 -3.58 3.34
CA ALA A 24 4.92 -2.72 2.72
C ALA A 24 5.22 -2.45 1.23
N GLU A 25 6.49 -2.30 0.87
CA GLU A 25 6.91 -2.09 -0.52
C GLU A 25 6.65 -3.28 -1.45
N GLU A 26 6.84 -4.52 -0.98
CA GLU A 26 6.58 -5.75 -1.74
C GLU A 26 5.07 -5.90 -1.99
N ILE A 27 4.28 -5.65 -0.95
CA ILE A 27 2.82 -5.68 -1.01
C ILE A 27 2.31 -4.59 -1.97
N ILE A 28 2.87 -3.38 -1.89
CA ILE A 28 2.52 -2.27 -2.79
C ILE A 28 2.91 -2.60 -4.24
N ASN A 29 4.08 -3.18 -4.46
CA ASN A 29 4.55 -3.59 -5.78
C ASN A 29 3.70 -4.71 -6.39
N SER A 30 3.15 -5.61 -5.56
CA SER A 30 2.24 -6.67 -6.01
C SER A 30 0.93 -6.14 -6.61
N TYR A 31 0.52 -4.92 -6.31
CA TYR A 31 -0.67 -4.33 -6.93
C TYR A 31 -0.34 -3.80 -8.34
N ALA A 32 -0.51 -4.66 -9.34
CA ALA A 32 -0.36 -4.28 -10.75
C ALA A 32 -1.39 -3.23 -11.23
N LYS A 33 -2.51 -3.06 -10.51
CA LYS A 33 -3.58 -2.10 -10.85
C LYS A 33 -3.35 -0.69 -10.30
N LEU A 34 -2.33 -0.49 -9.47
CA LEU A 34 -1.96 0.84 -8.99
C LEU A 34 -0.93 1.44 -9.95
N THR A 35 -1.12 2.72 -10.29
CA THR A 35 -0.10 3.47 -11.02
C THR A 35 1.08 3.81 -10.11
N ASP A 36 2.24 4.09 -10.70
CA ASP A 36 3.46 4.44 -9.95
C ASP A 36 3.22 5.60 -8.96
N SER A 37 2.45 6.62 -9.35
CA SER A 37 2.08 7.71 -8.45
C SER A 37 1.20 7.27 -7.28
N GLU A 38 0.28 6.31 -7.48
CA GLU A 38 -0.52 5.78 -6.37
C GLU A 38 0.31 4.90 -5.44
N LYS A 39 1.26 4.13 -5.99
CA LYS A 39 2.22 3.33 -5.22
C LYS A 39 3.13 4.23 -4.38
N GLU A 40 3.62 5.34 -4.92
CA GLU A 40 4.43 6.32 -4.17
C GLU A 40 3.66 6.91 -2.99
N ILE A 41 2.40 7.30 -3.19
CA ILE A 41 1.54 7.83 -2.11
C ILE A 41 1.38 6.79 -0.99
N LEU A 42 1.16 5.53 -1.34
CA LEU A 42 1.04 4.46 -0.36
C LEU A 42 2.38 4.21 0.34
N LYS A 43 3.50 4.11 -0.39
CA LYS A 43 4.83 3.91 0.20
C LYS A 43 5.18 5.03 1.20
N ALA A 44 4.91 6.28 0.83
CA ALA A 44 5.16 7.44 1.69
C ALA A 44 4.37 7.38 3.02
N GLU A 45 3.19 6.77 3.05
CA GLU A 45 2.42 6.57 4.29
C GLU A 45 3.00 5.51 5.21
N PHE A 46 3.72 4.53 4.66
CA PHE A 46 4.35 3.44 5.43
C PHE A 46 5.81 3.71 5.79
N LEU A 47 6.43 4.74 5.19
CA LEU A 47 7.80 5.19 5.46
C LEU A 47 7.90 6.23 6.61
N LYS A 48 6.78 6.58 7.24
CA LYS A 48 6.68 7.59 8.29
C LYS A 48 6.53 6.94 9.67
#